data_AF-A0A6M1ZTA7-F1
#
_entry.id   AF-A0A6M1ZTA7-F1
#
_cell.length_a   1.000
_cell.length_b   1.000
_cell.length_c   1.000
_cell.angle_alpha   90.00
_cell.angle_beta   90.00
_cell.angle_gamma   90.00
#
_symmetry.space_group_name_H-M   'P 1'
#
loop_
_entity.id
_entity.type
_entity.pdbx_description
1 polymer ?
#
loop_
_entity_poly.entity_id
_entity_poly.type
_entity_poly.pdbx_seq_one_letter_code
_entity_poly.pdbx_strand_id
1 'polypeptide(L)'
;MKNFKKKHTKNVRGKVSLLDNFKNYDCVFLKDKKCLIYEVRPKQCKNFPFWKSNLTDKKSWENLKRECPGIDDENGKFFSSDEIQNILDKTF
;
A
#
# COMPACT_ATOMS: atom_id res chain seq x y z
N MET A 1 7.96 12.55 -17.02
CA MET A 1 6.91 12.37 -16.00
C MET A 1 5.47 12.30 -16.56
N LYS A 2 5.03 13.20 -17.46
CA LYS A 2 3.67 13.19 -18.06
C LYS A 2 3.30 11.85 -18.73
N ASN A 3 4.24 11.23 -19.46
CA ASN A 3 4.01 9.96 -20.15
C ASN A 3 3.78 8.78 -19.20
N PHE A 4 4.42 8.76 -18.04
CA PHE A 4 4.24 7.67 -17.07
C PHE A 4 2.84 7.70 -16.48
N LYS A 5 2.41 8.86 -15.95
CA LYS A 5 1.06 9.02 -15.39
C LYS A 5 -0.01 8.65 -16.41
N LYS A 6 0.11 9.13 -17.66
CA LYS A 6 -0.86 8.79 -18.71
C LYS A 6 -0.92 7.29 -19.02
N LYS A 7 0.20 6.57 -18.97
CA LYS A 7 0.28 5.14 -19.33
C LYS A 7 -0.06 4.18 -18.18
N HIS A 8 0.17 4.58 -16.93
CA HIS A 8 0.13 3.66 -15.78
C HIS A 8 -0.80 4.08 -14.65
N THR A 9 -1.58 5.16 -14.82
CA THR A 9 -2.51 5.64 -13.80
C THR A 9 -3.89 5.95 -14.35
N LYS A 10 -4.90 5.92 -13.48
CA LYS A 10 -6.29 6.33 -13.72
C LYS A 10 -6.75 7.30 -12.63
N ASN A 11 -7.75 8.11 -12.93
CA ASN A 11 -8.44 8.91 -11.92
C ASN A 11 -9.58 8.09 -11.30
N VAL A 12 -9.62 8.05 -9.97
CA VAL A 12 -10.66 7.39 -9.17
C VAL A 12 -11.10 8.38 -8.10
N ARG A 13 -12.36 8.84 -8.16
CA ARG A 13 -12.95 9.79 -7.19
C ARG A 13 -12.05 11.02 -6.94
N GLY A 14 -11.53 11.62 -8.01
CA GLY A 14 -10.66 12.80 -7.94
C GLY A 14 -9.21 12.53 -7.49
N LYS A 15 -8.83 11.27 -7.25
CA LYS A 15 -7.47 10.86 -6.88
C LYS A 15 -6.82 10.03 -7.98
N VAL A 16 -5.50 10.06 -8.05
CA VAL A 16 -4.73 9.24 -9.00
C VAL A 16 -4.47 7.86 -8.38
N SER A 17 -4.87 6.81 -9.09
CA SER A 17 -4.60 5.41 -8.77
C SER A 17 -3.74 4.76 -9.84
N LEU A 18 -2.95 3.75 -9.48
CA LEU A 18 -2.33 2.88 -10.48
C LEU A 18 -3.41 2.14 -11.29
N LEU A 19 -3.06 1.72 -12.51
CA LEU A 19 -3.90 0.83 -13.30
C LEU A 19 -3.84 -0.61 -12.77
N ASP A 20 -4.89 -1.36 -13.06
CA ASP A 20 -5.02 -2.77 -12.75
C ASP A 20 -4.98 -3.60 -14.04
N ASN A 21 -4.53 -4.84 -13.95
CA ASN A 21 -4.59 -5.81 -15.04
C ASN A 21 -6.03 -6.29 -15.21
N PHE A 22 -6.57 -6.22 -16.43
CA PHE A 22 -7.97 -6.53 -16.73
C PHE A 22 -8.34 -8.01 -16.52
N LYS A 23 -7.36 -8.92 -16.46
CA LYS A 23 -7.63 -10.36 -16.32
C LYS A 23 -7.81 -10.80 -14.88
N ASN A 24 -7.04 -10.23 -13.96
CA ASN A 24 -6.95 -10.69 -12.58
C ASN A 24 -7.12 -9.56 -11.55
N TYR A 25 -7.28 -8.31 -12.01
CA TYR A 25 -7.47 -7.12 -11.18
C TYR A 25 -6.29 -6.78 -10.26
N ASP A 26 -5.13 -7.40 -10.47
CA ASP A 26 -3.90 -7.03 -9.78
C ASP A 26 -3.39 -5.68 -10.27
N CYS A 27 -2.59 -4.99 -9.45
CA CYS A 27 -1.85 -3.83 -9.90
C CYS A 27 -1.01 -4.16 -11.15
N VAL A 28 -0.98 -3.25 -12.15
CA VAL A 28 -0.23 -3.43 -13.42
C VAL A 28 1.28 -3.69 -13.24
N PHE A 29 1.84 -3.38 -12.07
CA PHE A 29 3.24 -3.63 -11.74
C PHE A 29 3.47 -4.88 -10.86
N LEU A 30 2.43 -5.67 -10.57
CA LEU A 30 2.56 -6.93 -9.84
C LEU A 30 2.76 -8.07 -10.84
N LYS A 31 3.85 -8.82 -10.70
CA LYS A 31 4.16 -10.01 -11.51
C LYS A 31 4.73 -11.10 -10.61
N ASP A 32 4.23 -12.33 -10.72
CA ASP A 32 4.69 -13.47 -9.93
C ASP A 32 4.75 -13.17 -8.41
N LYS A 33 3.72 -12.48 -7.90
CA LYS A 33 3.60 -11.99 -6.51
C LYS A 33 4.71 -11.01 -6.07
N LYS A 34 5.43 -10.38 -7.01
CA LYS A 34 6.48 -9.39 -6.75
C LYS A 34 6.19 -8.06 -7.45
N CYS A 35 6.47 -6.94 -6.77
CA CYS A 35 6.32 -5.62 -7.33
C CYS A 35 7.53 -5.27 -8.23
N LEU A 36 7.29 -4.97 -9.50
CA LEU A 36 8.34 -4.62 -10.47
C LEU A 36 8.95 -3.24 -10.25
N ILE A 37 8.32 -2.38 -9.45
CA ILE A 37 8.76 -1.02 -9.16
C ILE A 37 9.01 -0.79 -7.67
N TYR A 38 9.43 -1.83 -6.94
CA TYR A 38 9.49 -1.85 -5.48
C TYR A 38 10.19 -0.62 -4.86
N GLU A 39 11.36 -0.24 -5.37
CA GLU A 39 12.15 0.90 -4.88
C GLU A 39 11.42 2.24 -5.01
N VAL A 40 10.67 2.39 -6.10
CA VAL A 40 9.97 3.64 -6.46
C VAL A 40 8.46 3.54 -6.26
N ARG A 41 7.99 2.55 -5.50
CA ARG A 41 6.56 2.33 -5.24
C ARG A 41 5.91 3.59 -4.63
N PRO A 42 4.63 3.88 -4.92
CA PRO A 42 3.94 5.06 -4.40
C PRO A 42 3.96 5.11 -2.87
N LYS A 43 3.87 6.32 -2.28
CA LYS A 43 3.82 6.51 -0.82
C LYS A 43 2.77 5.61 -0.14
N GLN A 44 1.59 5.46 -0.72
CA GLN A 44 0.55 4.57 -0.18
C GLN A 44 1.04 3.11 -0.05
N CYS A 45 1.71 2.59 -1.07
CA CYS A 45 2.29 1.24 -1.03
C CYS A 45 3.47 1.13 -0.07
N LYS A 46 4.25 2.20 0.14
CA LYS A 46 5.35 2.23 1.12
C LYS A 46 4.85 2.20 2.57
N ASN A 47 3.70 2.83 2.81
CA ASN A 47 3.19 3.07 4.17
C ASN A 47 2.18 2.00 4.62
N PHE A 48 1.78 1.08 3.74
CA PHE A 48 1.04 -0.10 4.15
C PHE A 48 1.92 -0.95 5.09
N PRO A 49 1.41 -1.48 6.22
CA PRO A 49 0.01 -1.52 6.64
C PRO A 49 -0.45 -0.33 7.51
N PHE A 50 0.42 0.61 7.83
CA PHE A 50 0.20 1.72 8.77
C PHE A 50 -0.66 2.86 8.23
N TRP A 51 -1.63 2.57 7.36
CA TRP A 51 -2.59 3.59 6.95
C TRP A 51 -3.45 4.01 8.15
N LYS A 52 -3.78 5.30 8.26
CA LYS A 52 -4.61 5.83 9.35
C LYS A 52 -5.91 5.02 9.55
N SER A 53 -6.55 4.60 8.45
CA SER A 53 -7.75 3.77 8.49
C SER A 53 -7.56 2.45 9.23
N ASN A 54 -6.39 1.82 9.08
CA ASN A 54 -6.07 0.54 9.67
C ASN A 54 -5.74 0.67 11.16
N LEU A 55 -5.24 1.84 11.57
CA LEU A 55 -4.81 2.16 12.94
C LEU A 55 -5.92 2.84 13.76
N THR A 56 -7.14 2.97 13.23
CA THR A 56 -8.26 3.66 13.90
C THR A 56 -8.64 2.98 15.22
N ASP A 57 -8.74 1.65 15.20
CA ASP A 57 -9.12 0.85 16.35
C ASP A 57 -8.65 -0.61 16.19
N LYS A 58 -8.73 -1.38 17.27
CA LYS A 58 -8.34 -2.80 17.27
C LYS A 58 -9.12 -3.61 16.24
N LYS A 59 -10.41 -3.33 16.05
CA LYS A 59 -11.26 -4.08 15.11
C LYS A 59 -10.79 -3.88 13.66
N SER A 60 -10.35 -2.68 13.31
CA SER A 60 -9.81 -2.34 12.00
C SER A 60 -8.50 -3.09 11.74
N TRP A 61 -7.62 -3.20 12.74
CA TRP A 61 -6.41 -4.01 12.65
C TRP A 61 -6.71 -5.51 12.53
N GLU A 62 -7.62 -6.06 13.33
CA GLU A 62 -8.02 -7.47 13.22
C GLU A 62 -8.70 -7.78 11.87
N ASN A 63 -9.46 -6.84 11.30
CA ASN A 63 -10.01 -7.00 9.96
C ASN A 63 -8.89 -7.09 8.91
N LEU A 64 -7.90 -6.21 9.01
CA LEU A 64 -6.77 -6.18 8.08
C LEU A 64 -5.98 -7.50 8.10
N LYS A 65 -5.78 -8.11 9.27
CA LYS A 65 -5.14 -9.44 9.39
C LYS A 65 -5.85 -10.52 8.60
N ARG A 66 -7.18 -10.45 8.48
CA ARG A 66 -7.98 -11.42 7.70
C ARG A 66 -7.82 -11.22 6.19
N GLU A 67 -7.49 -10.01 5.76
CA GLU A 67 -7.31 -9.67 4.35
C GLU A 67 -5.86 -9.86 3.88
N CYS A 68 -4.89 -9.64 4.77
CA CYS A 68 -3.48 -9.73 4.44
C CYS A 68 -2.74 -10.62 5.44
N PRO A 69 -2.19 -11.78 5.00
CA PRO A 69 -1.50 -12.71 5.89
C PRO A 69 -0.15 -12.18 6.40
N GLY A 70 0.37 -11.09 5.83
CA GLY A 70 1.61 -10.47 6.26
C GLY A 70 1.47 -9.53 7.47
N ILE A 71 0.25 -9.37 7.99
CA ILE A 71 0.03 -8.59 9.22
C ILE A 71 0.29 -9.49 10.42
N ASP A 72 1.08 -9.00 11.37
CA ASP A 72 1.56 -9.74 12.54
C ASP A 72 2.34 -11.03 12.18
N ASP A 73 3.00 -11.05 11.01
CA ASP A 73 3.94 -12.13 10.65
C ASP A 73 5.06 -12.21 11.70
N GLU A 74 5.34 -13.41 12.20
CA GLU A 74 6.39 -13.68 13.20
C GLU A 74 7.80 -13.33 12.70
N ASN A 75 8.01 -13.32 11.39
CA ASN A 75 9.25 -12.90 10.73
C ASN A 75 9.23 -11.41 10.34
N GLY A 76 8.16 -10.70 10.70
CA GLY A 76 7.99 -9.28 10.43
C GLY A 76 8.95 -8.42 11.25
N LYS A 77 9.33 -7.26 10.68
CA LYS A 77 10.05 -6.25 11.45
C LYS A 77 9.12 -5.68 12.53
N PHE A 78 9.61 -5.60 13.77
CA PHE A 78 8.95 -4.83 14.82
C PHE A 78 9.07 -3.32 14.54
N PHE A 79 7.95 -2.60 14.68
CA PHE A 79 7.91 -1.14 14.57
C PHE A 79 7.37 -0.55 15.88
N SER A 80 8.10 0.39 16.47
CA SER A 80 7.61 1.15 17.63
C SER A 80 6.51 2.13 17.24
N SER A 81 5.76 2.64 18.23
CA SER A 81 4.78 3.72 18.01
C SER A 81 5.41 4.94 17.33
N ASP A 82 6.64 5.30 17.72
CA ASP A 82 7.35 6.46 17.18
C ASP A 82 7.78 6.23 15.72
N GLU A 83 8.23 5.02 15.38
CA GLU A 83 8.52 4.66 13.98
C GLU A 83 7.26 4.75 13.12
N ILE A 84 6.13 4.25 13.62
CA ILE A 84 4.84 4.30 12.93
C ILE A 84 4.38 5.76 12.75
N GLN A 85 4.49 6.58 13.79
CA GLN A 85 4.12 8.00 13.72
C GLN A 85 4.98 8.73 12.67
N ASN A 86 6.28 8.48 12.62
CA ASN A 86 7.19 9.04 11.61
C ASN A 86 6.81 8.63 10.17
N ILE A 87 6.28 7.42 9.96
CA ILE A 87 5.78 6.98 8.65
C ILE A 87 4.52 7.77 8.28
N LEU A 88 3.60 7.96 9.23
CA LEU A 88 2.36 8.70 9.04
C LEU A 88 2.60 10.17 8.70
N ASP A 89 3.52 10.83 9.40
CA ASP A 89 3.79 12.26 9.21
C ASP A 89 4.37 12.57 7.83
N LYS A 90 5.11 11.64 7.23
CA LYS A 90 5.67 11.77 5.86
C LYS A 90 4.64 11.49 4.75
N THR A 91 3.42 11.09 5.12
CA THR A 91 2.36 10.69 4.18
C THR A 91 1.65 11.88 3.53
N PHE A 92 1.77 13.09 4.09
CA PHE A 92 1.19 14.33 3.59
C PHE A 92 2.26 15.29 3.10
#